data_AF-A0A024T9E9-F1
#
_entry.id   AF-A0A024T9E9-F1
#
_cell.length_a   1.000
_cell.length_b   1.000
_cell.length_c   1.000
_cell.angle_alpha   90.00
_cell.angle_beta   90.00
_cell.angle_gamma   90.00
#
_symmetry.space_group_name_H-M   'P 1'
#
loop_
_entity.id
_entity.type
_entity.pdbx_description
1 polymer ?
#
loop_
_entity_poly.entity_id
_entity_poly.type
_entity_poly.pdbx_seq_one_letter_code
_entity_poly.pdbx_strand_id
1 'polypeptide(L)'
;MARARGHDVVYTPPHHSDLQPIELVWSKVKGDVGEQYTVDTSFDDVRTRLADTFDALPQAVIWNCVEHCDSLLREMYQLLLSNEDDDDPPADGSSSDEASEGSCSSDSES
;
A
#
# COMPACT_ATOMS: atom_id res chain seq x y z
N MET A 1 26.72 4.40 -1.31
CA MET A 1 25.26 4.46 -1.55
C MET A 1 24.55 5.07 -0.35
N ALA A 2 23.28 5.50 -0.49
CA ALA A 2 22.44 6.26 0.45
C ALA A 2 22.92 6.37 1.92
N ARG A 3 23.02 5.25 2.64
CA ARG A 3 23.45 5.19 4.06
C ARG A 3 24.80 5.87 4.35
N ALA A 4 25.74 5.84 3.40
CA ALA A 4 27.03 6.53 3.51
C ALA A 4 26.93 8.07 3.43
N ARG A 5 25.74 8.61 3.12
CA ARG A 5 25.38 10.04 3.19
C ARG A 5 24.37 10.33 4.32
N GLY A 6 24.08 9.36 5.19
CA GLY A 6 23.10 9.52 6.28
C GLY A 6 21.64 9.41 5.85
N HIS A 7 21.34 8.79 4.72
CA HIS A 7 19.97 8.53 4.27
C HIS A 7 19.59 7.06 4.38
N ASP A 8 18.43 6.78 4.96
CA ASP A 8 17.79 5.48 4.91
C ASP A 8 17.00 5.30 3.60
N VAL A 9 16.86 4.05 3.17
CA VAL A 9 16.08 3.69 1.97
C VAL A 9 14.83 2.97 2.45
N VAL A 10 13.68 3.59 2.23
CA VAL A 10 12.37 3.02 2.56
C VAL A 10 11.95 2.07 1.43
N TYR A 11 11.34 0.94 1.79
CA TYR A 11 10.75 0.01 0.82
C TYR A 11 9.47 0.60 0.22
N THR A 12 9.36 0.59 -1.10
CA THR A 12 8.12 0.89 -1.83
C THR A 12 7.64 -0.37 -2.55
N PRO A 13 6.43 -0.88 -2.29
CA PRO A 13 5.93 -2.10 -2.93
C PRO A 13 5.90 -2.01 -4.47
N PRO A 14 6.26 -3.08 -5.21
CA PRO A 14 6.08 -3.12 -6.65
C PRO A 14 4.63 -2.88 -7.06
N HIS A 15 4.42 -2.18 -8.18
CA HIS A 15 3.09 -1.82 -8.72
C HIS A 15 2.24 -0.84 -7.88
N HIS A 16 2.73 -0.36 -6.73
CA HIS A 16 2.06 0.63 -5.89
C HIS A 16 2.66 2.04 -6.05
N SER A 17 2.47 2.64 -7.23
CA SER A 17 2.87 4.04 -7.51
C SER A 17 2.02 5.07 -6.74
N ASP A 18 0.82 4.68 -6.32
CA ASP A 18 -0.07 5.42 -5.43
C ASP A 18 0.52 5.66 -4.03
N LEU A 19 1.45 4.80 -3.58
CA LEU A 19 2.21 4.97 -2.34
C LEU A 19 3.47 5.84 -2.51
N GLN A 20 3.69 6.45 -3.68
CA GLN A 20 4.85 7.28 -3.96
C GLN A 20 4.42 8.76 -4.16
N PRO A 21 4.55 9.64 -3.15
CA PRO A 21 4.03 11.02 -3.21
C PRO A 21 4.51 11.85 -4.40
N ILE A 22 5.68 11.53 -4.97
CA ILE A 22 6.23 12.20 -6.14
C ILE A 22 5.36 12.00 -7.40
N GLU A 23 4.62 10.90 -7.52
CA GLU A 23 3.70 10.67 -8.65
C GLU A 23 2.48 11.59 -8.58
N LEU A 24 2.00 11.91 -7.38
CA LEU A 24 0.94 12.91 -7.17
C LEU A 24 1.42 14.32 -7.51
N VAL A 25 2.66 14.66 -7.10
CA VAL A 25 3.31 15.92 -7.49
C VAL A 25 3.46 16.00 -9.01
N TRP A 26 3.91 14.93 -9.66
CA TRP A 26 3.97 14.86 -11.13
C TRP A 26 2.61 15.00 -11.80
N SER A 27 1.55 14.41 -11.24
CA SER A 27 0.19 14.53 -11.74
C SER A 27 -0.26 16.01 -11.73
N LYS A 28 -0.06 16.72 -10.61
CA LYS A 28 -0.37 18.15 -10.50
C LYS A 28 0.42 19.00 -11.49
N VAL A 29 1.75 18.86 -11.49
CA VAL A 29 2.65 19.68 -12.32
C VAL A 29 2.43 19.43 -13.82
N LYS A 30 2.18 18.18 -14.24
CA LYS A 30 1.84 17.86 -15.64
C LYS A 30 0.49 18.44 -16.06
N GLY A 31 -0.49 18.48 -15.16
CA GLY A 31 -1.75 19.18 -15.36
C GLY A 31 -1.54 20.66 -15.66
N ASP A 32 -0.89 21.37 -14.73
CA ASP A 32 -0.66 22.82 -14.81
C ASP A 32 0.15 23.26 -16.05
N VAL A 33 1.14 22.47 -16.45
CA VAL A 33 1.92 22.70 -17.69
C VAL A 33 1.09 22.34 -18.95
N GLY A 34 0.26 21.30 -18.86
CA GLY A 34 -0.61 20.83 -19.95
C GLY A 34 -1.77 21.78 -20.26
N GLU A 35 -2.33 22.46 -19.26
CA GLU A 35 -3.37 23.49 -19.45
C GLU A 35 -2.90 24.66 -20.31
N GLN A 36 -1.58 24.92 -20.35
CA GLN A 36 -0.97 25.99 -21.14
C GLN A 36 -0.60 25.56 -22.58
N TYR A 37 -0.98 24.35 -23.01
CA TYR A 37 -0.61 23.81 -24.32
C TYR A 37 -1.24 24.59 -25.49
N THR A 38 -0.43 24.87 -26.50
CA THR A 38 -0.82 25.43 -27.79
C THR A 38 -0.14 24.66 -28.92
N VAL A 39 -0.65 24.76 -30.15
CA VAL A 39 -0.08 24.05 -31.32
C VAL A 39 1.38 24.43 -31.63
N ASP A 40 1.81 25.63 -31.22
CA ASP A 40 3.18 26.14 -31.41
C ASP A 40 4.08 25.90 -30.18
N THR A 41 3.61 25.20 -29.14
CA THR A 41 4.37 24.95 -27.90
C THR A 41 5.60 24.07 -28.19
N SER A 42 6.79 24.60 -27.90
CA SER A 42 8.08 23.92 -28.08
C SER A 42 8.57 23.19 -26.81
N PHE A 43 9.62 22.38 -26.94
CA PHE A 43 10.29 21.77 -25.79
C PHE A 43 10.95 22.79 -24.84
N ASP A 44 11.40 23.94 -25.35
CA ASP A 44 11.95 25.01 -24.52
C ASP A 44 10.84 25.70 -23.70
N ASP A 45 9.64 25.86 -24.27
CA ASP A 45 8.46 26.34 -23.53
C ASP A 45 8.07 25.36 -22.42
N VAL A 46 8.00 24.06 -22.74
CA VAL A 46 7.69 23.00 -21.76
C VAL A 46 8.73 22.99 -20.62
N ARG A 47 10.03 23.10 -20.92
CA ARG A 47 11.08 23.17 -19.89
C ARG A 47 10.90 24.39 -18.99
N THR A 48 10.59 25.55 -19.57
CA THR A 48 10.44 26.81 -18.83
C THR A 48 9.22 26.75 -17.91
N ARG A 49 8.04 26.39 -18.46
CA ARG A 49 6.80 26.22 -17.69
C ARG A 49 6.95 25.17 -16.58
N LEU A 50 7.73 24.10 -16.82
CA LEU A 50 7.98 23.08 -15.80
C LEU A 50 8.77 23.65 -14.60
N ALA A 51 9.82 24.45 -14.86
CA ALA A 51 10.58 25.11 -13.81
C ALA A 51 9.70 26.11 -13.04
N ASP A 52 8.98 26.98 -13.75
CA ASP A 52 8.08 27.98 -13.17
C ASP A 52 6.99 27.33 -12.29
N THR A 53 6.43 26.20 -12.74
CA THR A 53 5.39 25.46 -12.00
C THR A 53 5.96 24.79 -10.74
N PHE A 54 7.20 24.28 -10.76
CA PHE A 54 7.86 23.75 -9.56
C PHE A 54 8.22 24.85 -8.57
N ASP A 55 8.73 26.00 -9.03
CA ASP A 55 9.06 27.14 -8.18
C ASP A 55 7.80 27.77 -7.54
N ALA A 56 6.67 27.71 -8.24
CA ALA A 56 5.36 28.15 -7.73
C ALA A 56 4.63 27.11 -6.86
N LEU A 57 5.12 25.86 -6.76
CA LEU A 57 4.40 24.76 -6.11
C LEU A 57 4.32 24.98 -4.57
N PRO A 58 3.13 25.16 -3.98
CA PRO A 58 3.04 25.44 -2.56
C PRO A 58 3.46 24.24 -1.71
N GLN A 59 4.21 24.47 -0.64
CA GLN A 59 4.63 23.42 0.31
C GLN A 59 3.43 22.62 0.86
N ALA A 60 2.27 23.26 1.04
CA ALA A 60 1.04 22.58 1.46
C ALA A 60 0.56 21.51 0.45
N VAL A 61 0.76 21.72 -0.86
CA VAL A 61 0.40 20.71 -1.87
C VAL A 61 1.32 19.49 -1.73
N ILE A 62 2.63 19.71 -1.56
CA ILE A 62 3.61 18.64 -1.36
C ILE A 62 3.30 17.86 -0.06
N TRP A 63 2.95 18.56 1.01
CA TRP A 63 2.54 17.92 2.27
C TRP A 63 1.29 17.05 2.09
N ASN A 64 0.25 17.58 1.44
CA ASN A 64 -0.99 16.84 1.19
C ASN A 64 -0.75 15.59 0.31
N CYS A 65 0.20 15.61 -0.62
CA CYS A 65 0.62 14.42 -1.36
C CYS A 65 1.23 13.34 -0.45
N VAL A 66 2.05 13.73 0.54
CA VAL A 66 2.64 12.80 1.51
C VAL A 66 1.56 12.24 2.45
N GLU A 67 0.68 13.10 2.96
CA GLU A 67 -0.44 12.72 3.84
C GLU A 67 -1.43 11.77 3.15
N HIS A 68 -1.71 11.97 1.86
CA HIS A 68 -2.56 11.06 1.09
C HIS A 68 -1.98 9.65 0.99
N CYS A 69 -0.69 9.51 0.64
CA CYS A 69 -0.02 8.22 0.59
C CYS A 69 0.06 7.53 1.98
N ASP A 70 0.22 8.31 3.05
CA ASP A 70 0.22 7.79 4.43
C ASP A 70 -1.18 7.31 4.86
N SER A 71 -2.26 8.00 4.44
CA SER A 71 -3.64 7.51 4.63
C SER A 71 -3.88 6.19 3.91
N LEU A 72 -3.53 6.10 2.62
CA LEU A 72 -3.65 4.86 1.84
C LEU A 72 -2.88 3.70 2.50
N LEU A 73 -1.65 3.95 2.96
CA LEU A 73 -0.86 2.93 3.64
C LEU A 73 -1.49 2.47 4.96
N ARG A 74 -2.09 3.39 5.74
CA ARG A 74 -2.83 3.07 6.97
C ARG A 74 -4.09 2.25 6.68
N GLU A 75 -4.85 2.62 5.65
CA GLU A 75 -6.06 1.90 5.23
C GLU A 75 -5.71 0.48 4.77
N MET A 76 -4.68 0.30 3.95
CA MET A 76 -4.16 -1.02 3.56
C MET A 76 -3.73 -1.85 4.77
N TYR A 77 -3.05 -1.23 5.74
CA TYR A 77 -2.62 -1.93 6.96
C TYR A 77 -3.81 -2.36 7.84
N GLN A 78 -4.85 -1.54 7.99
CA GLN A 78 -6.06 -1.92 8.73
C GLN A 78 -6.80 -3.08 8.06
N LEU A 79 -6.90 -3.08 6.73
CA LEU A 79 -7.51 -4.18 5.98
C LEU A 79 -6.77 -5.51 6.17
N LEU A 80 -5.43 -5.48 6.28
CA LEU A 80 -4.64 -6.68 6.57
C LEU A 80 -4.99 -7.24 7.96
N LEU A 81 -5.00 -6.40 9.00
CA LEU A 81 -5.35 -6.81 10.36
C LEU A 81 -6.77 -7.40 10.44
N SER A 82 -7.76 -6.76 9.82
CA SER A 82 -9.14 -7.27 9.82
C SER A 82 -9.27 -8.65 9.16
N ASN A 83 -8.52 -8.90 8.08
CA ASN A 83 -8.52 -10.20 7.42
C ASN A 83 -7.80 -11.28 8.25
N GLU A 84 -6.85 -10.91 9.12
CA GLU A 84 -6.17 -11.83 10.03
C GLU A 84 -7.07 -12.23 11.22
N ASP A 85 -7.94 -11.32 11.69
CA ASP A 85 -8.92 -11.59 12.76
C ASP A 85 -10.07 -12.52 12.32
N ASP A 86 -10.44 -12.52 11.03
CA ASP A 86 -11.52 -13.36 10.45
C ASP A 86 -11.12 -14.84 10.24
N ASP A 87 -9.83 -15.20 10.36
CA ASP A 87 -9.28 -16.55 10.15
C ASP A 87 -9.11 -17.36 11.47
N ASP A 88 -9.55 -16.84 12.62
CA ASP A 88 -9.56 -17.60 13.89
C ASP A 88 -10.61 -18.74 13.81
N PRO A 89 -10.20 -20.02 13.80
CA PRO A 89 -11.14 -21.12 13.67
C PRO A 89 -12.06 -21.15 14.90
N PRO A 90 -13.38 -21.40 14.73
CA PRO A 90 -14.29 -21.42 15.86
C PRO A 90 -13.81 -22.45 16.88
N ALA A 91 -13.46 -21.96 18.07
CA ALA A 91 -12.78 -22.75 19.10
C ALA A 91 -13.51 -24.07 19.35
N ASP A 92 -12.93 -25.17 18.85
CA ASP A 92 -13.37 -26.50 19.26
C ASP A 92 -12.99 -26.66 20.74
N GLY A 93 -14.02 -27.01 21.53
CA GLY A 93 -14.06 -26.58 22.91
C GLY A 93 -15.12 -27.29 23.73
N SER A 94 -15.01 -28.63 23.78
CA SER A 94 -15.21 -29.44 25.00
C SER A 94 -16.63 -29.53 25.61
N SER A 95 -17.18 -30.63 26.13
CA SER A 95 -16.75 -32.03 26.36
C SER A 95 -18.02 -32.87 26.71
N SER A 96 -17.86 -34.19 26.90
CA SER A 96 -18.76 -35.13 27.64
C SER A 96 -20.05 -35.60 26.94
N ASP A 97 -20.60 -36.81 27.08
CA ASP A 97 -20.19 -38.16 27.57
C ASP A 97 -21.32 -39.13 27.05
N GLU A 98 -21.42 -40.44 27.25
CA GLU A 98 -20.72 -41.43 28.09
C GLU A 98 -20.44 -42.76 27.32
N ALA A 99 -20.30 -43.91 27.98
CA ALA A 99 -19.97 -45.21 27.37
C ALA A 99 -21.18 -46.07 26.95
N SER A 100 -20.96 -47.00 26.00
CA SER A 100 -21.76 -48.23 25.89
C SER A 100 -20.91 -49.41 25.42
N GLU A 101 -21.04 -50.52 26.16
CA GLU A 101 -20.22 -51.73 26.06
C GLU A 101 -20.72 -52.72 25.00
N GLY A 102 -19.80 -53.31 24.21
CA GLY A 102 -20.11 -54.13 23.04
C GLY A 102 -19.24 -55.39 22.93
N SER A 103 -19.57 -56.39 23.74
CA SER A 103 -19.15 -57.81 23.78
C SER A 103 -18.01 -58.32 22.85
N CYS A 104 -17.15 -59.14 23.47
CA CYS A 104 -16.12 -59.98 22.84
C CYS A 104 -16.62 -61.00 21.82
N SER A 105 -15.72 -61.43 20.93
CA SER A 105 -15.49 -62.86 20.60
C SER A 105 -14.06 -63.08 20.06
N SER A 106 -13.45 -64.20 20.45
CA SER A 106 -12.12 -64.66 20.03
C SER A 106 -12.11 -65.30 18.62
N ASP A 107 -10.96 -65.30 17.94
CA ASP A 107 -10.10 -66.49 17.67
C ASP A 107 -8.92 -66.07 16.76
N SER A 108 -7.65 -66.28 17.16
CA SER A 108 -6.78 -67.43 16.83
C SER A 108 -6.38 -67.51 15.34
N GLU A 109 -5.18 -67.82 14.88
CA GLU A 109 -3.78 -67.97 15.32
C GLU A 109 -3.00 -68.35 14.02
N SER A 110 -1.67 -68.16 14.00
CA SER A 110 -0.72 -68.61 12.93
C SER A 110 -0.68 -67.85 11.61
#